data_AF-A0A257JTJ5-F1
#
_entry.id   AF-A0A257JTJ5-F1
#
_cell.length_a   1.000
_cell.length_b   1.000
_cell.length_c   1.000
_cell.angle_alpha   90.00
_cell.angle_beta   90.00
_cell.angle_gamma   90.00
#
_symmetry.space_group_name_H-M   'P 1'
#
loop_
_entity.id
_entity.type
_entity.pdbx_description
1 polymer ?
#
loop_
_entity_poly.entity_id
_entity_poly.type
_entity_poly.pdbx_seq_one_letter_code
_entity_poly.pdbx_strand_id
1 'polypeptide(L)' 'MQVKFNVIAGAAVAAVAMLSTAAQAQDMVVKIGHVGPVSGAQAHYGKDNENGARMAIEELNAKGVTIGG' A
#
# COMPACT_ATOMS: atom_id res chain seq x y z
N MET A 1 49.50 1.39 1.93
CA MET A 1 48.46 0.60 2.64
C MET A 1 47.14 1.34 2.78
N GLN A 2 47.17 2.65 3.09
CA GLN A 2 46.00 3.54 3.21
C GLN A 2 45.05 3.54 1.99
N VAL A 3 45.60 3.61 0.76
CA VAL A 3 44.78 3.69 -0.47
C VAL A 3 43.94 2.42 -0.71
N LYS A 4 44.50 1.24 -0.41
CA LYS A 4 43.76 -0.04 -0.50
C LYS A 4 42.63 -0.12 0.53
N PHE A 5 42.87 0.40 1.74
CA PHE A 5 41.86 0.43 2.81
C PHE A 5 40.69 1.35 2.44
N ASN A 6 40.97 2.53 1.88
CA ASN A 6 39.93 3.47 1.45
C ASN A 6 39.09 2.95 0.28
N VAL A 7 39.70 2.20 -0.65
CA VAL A 7 38.98 1.56 -1.76
C VAL A 7 38.05 0.45 -1.25
N ILE A 8 38.50 -0.36 -0.29
CA ILE A 8 37.68 -1.42 0.32
C ILE A 8 36.54 -0.81 1.14
N ALA A 9 36.82 0.24 1.92
CA ALA A 9 35.81 0.97 2.68
C ALA A 9 34.77 1.63 1.75
N GLY A 10 35.20 2.24 0.65
CA GLY A 10 34.30 2.82 -0.36
C GLY A 10 33.41 1.77 -1.04
N ALA A 11 33.96 0.60 -1.38
CA ALA A 11 33.20 -0.50 -1.96
C ALA A 11 32.17 -1.09 -0.97
N ALA A 12 32.51 -1.18 0.32
CA ALA A 12 31.59 -1.65 1.35
C ALA A 12 30.41 -0.68 1.56
N VAL A 13 30.67 0.63 1.58
CA VAL A 13 29.61 1.66 1.68
C VAL A 13 28.71 1.64 0.44
N ALA A 14 29.29 1.50 -0.76
CA ALA A 14 28.52 1.38 -2.00
C ALA A 14 27.65 0.11 -2.02
N ALA A 15 28.15 -1.02 -1.51
CA ALA A 15 27.37 -2.25 -1.42
C ALA A 15 26.19 -2.12 -0.44
N VAL A 16 26.39 -1.50 0.73
CA VAL A 16 25.32 -1.28 1.70
C VAL A 16 24.26 -0.31 1.18
N ALA A 17 24.67 0.72 0.42
CA ALA A 17 23.74 1.66 -0.23
C ALA A 17 22.90 1.01 -1.35
N MET A 18 23.37 -0.07 -1.97
CA MET A 18 22.60 -0.82 -2.96
C MET A 18 21.60 -1.81 -2.32
N LEU A 19 21.76 -2.16 -1.04
CA LEU A 19 20.80 -3.00 -0.31
C LEU A 19 19.63 -2.18 0.29
N SER A 20 19.79 -0.87 0.50
CA SER A 20 18.74 -0.01 1.07
C SER A 20 17.62 0.35 0.09
N THR A 21 17.77 0.05 -1.20
CA THR A 21 16.71 0.28 -2.21
C THR A 21 15.68 -0.85 -2.28
N ALA A 22 15.72 -1.83 -1.37
CA ALA A 22 14.82 -2.98 -1.36
C ALA A 22 13.52 -2.78 -0.58
N ALA A 23 13.24 -1.58 -0.06
CA ALA A 23 11.89 -1.21 0.37
C ALA A 23 11.02 -1.02 -0.88
N GLN A 24 10.66 -2.13 -1.50
CA GLN A 24 9.61 -2.16 -2.51
C GLN A 24 8.32 -1.79 -1.78
N ALA A 25 7.94 -0.52 -1.85
CA ALA A 25 6.55 -0.13 -1.65
C ALA A 25 5.75 -0.81 -2.76
N GLN A 26 5.43 -2.09 -2.58
CA GLN A 26 4.55 -2.79 -3.48
C GLN A 26 3.20 -2.11 -3.35
N ASP A 27 2.65 -1.64 -4.46
CA ASP A 27 1.25 -1.23 -4.55
C ASP A 27 0.38 -2.42 -4.14
N MET A 28 0.06 -2.50 -2.85
CA MET A 28 -0.71 -3.58 -2.29
C MET A 28 -2.17 -3.17 -2.33
N VAL A 29 -2.95 -3.87 -3.15
CA VAL A 29 -4.41 -3.68 -3.19
C VAL A 29 -5.01 -4.21 -1.89
N VAL A 30 -5.40 -3.30 -1.00
CA VAL A 30 -6.12 -3.62 0.23
C VAL A 30 -7.57 -3.95 -0.11
N LYS A 31 -7.98 -5.21 0.12
CA LYS A 31 -9.34 -5.68 -0.16
C LYS A 31 -10.24 -5.40 1.03
N ILE A 32 -11.32 -4.65 0.81
CA ILE A 32 -12.34 -4.34 1.81
C ILE A 32 -13.62 -5.11 1.48
N GLY A 33 -14.16 -5.84 2.46
CA GLY A 33 -15.41 -6.59 2.32
C GLY A 33 -16.62 -5.77 2.79
N HIS A 34 -17.70 -5.80 2.01
CA HIS A 34 -19.02 -5.32 2.41
C HIS A 34 -19.96 -6.51 2.62
N VAL A 35 -20.78 -6.45 3.67
CA VAL A 35 -21.79 -7.48 3.97
C VAL A 35 -23.15 -6.82 4.14
N GLY A 36 -24.10 -7.22 3.31
CA GLY A 36 -25.50 -6.78 3.38
C GLY A 36 -26.37 -7.55 2.38
N PRO A 37 -27.69 -7.60 2.59
CA PRO A 37 -28.60 -8.25 1.64
C PRO A 37 -28.65 -7.43 0.34
N VAL A 38 -28.08 -7.96 -0.74
CA VAL A 38 -28.11 -7.31 -2.08
C VAL A 38 -29.20 -7.89 -2.99
N SER A 39 -30.06 -8.75 -2.45
CA SER A 39 -31.20 -9.35 -3.13
C SER A 39 -32.36 -9.61 -2.15
N GLY A 40 -33.53 -9.96 -2.67
CA GLY A 40 -34.73 -10.21 -1.87
C GLY A 40 -35.38 -8.93 -1.33
N ALA A 41 -36.25 -9.07 -0.32
CA ALA A 41 -37.09 -7.97 0.17
C ALA A 41 -36.29 -6.78 0.74
N GLN A 42 -35.08 -7.02 1.26
CA GLN A 42 -34.22 -6.00 1.87
C GLN A 42 -33.05 -5.56 0.97
N ALA A 43 -33.07 -5.90 -0.32
CA ALA A 43 -32.00 -5.59 -1.27
C ALA A 43 -31.61 -4.10 -1.31
N HIS A 44 -32.59 -3.22 -1.16
CA HIS A 44 -32.40 -1.77 -1.22
C HIS A 44 -31.45 -1.27 -0.13
N TYR A 45 -31.56 -1.79 1.11
CA TYR A 45 -30.64 -1.44 2.19
C TYR A 45 -29.21 -1.90 1.89
N GLY A 46 -29.03 -3.14 1.44
CA GLY A 46 -27.68 -3.64 1.15
C GLY A 46 -27.04 -2.96 -0.04
N LYS A 47 -27.85 -2.57 -1.05
CA LYS A 47 -27.34 -1.86 -2.23
C LYS A 47 -27.00 -0.40 -1.95
N ASP A 48 -27.82 0.27 -1.15
CA ASP A 48 -27.52 1.63 -0.68
C ASP A 48 -26.19 1.66 0.10
N ASN A 49 -26.02 0.72 1.04
CA ASN A 49 -24.77 0.58 1.80
C ASN A 49 -23.57 0.25 0.90
N GLU A 50 -23.71 -0.66 -0.08
CA GLU A 50 -22.62 -1.01 -1.01
C GLU A 50 -22.17 0.21 -1.84
N ASN A 51 -23.14 0.99 -2.34
CA ASN A 51 -22.86 2.18 -3.13
C ASN A 51 -22.18 3.26 -2.28
N GLY A 52 -22.65 3.47 -1.04
CA GLY A 52 -22.03 4.39 -0.09
C GLY A 52 -20.60 3.98 0.28
N ALA A 53 -20.38 2.70 0.57
CA ALA A 53 -19.04 2.18 0.85
C ALA A 53 -18.10 2.36 -0.35
N ARG A 54 -18.59 2.12 -1.57
CA ARG A 54 -17.81 2.31 -2.81
C ARG A 54 -17.42 3.78 -2.99
N MET A 55 -18.37 4.70 -2.84
CA MET A 55 -18.14 6.15 -2.94
C MET A 55 -17.08 6.62 -1.92
N ALA A 56 -17.17 6.13 -0.68
CA ALA A 56 -16.17 6.46 0.34
C ALA A 56 -14.77 5.94 0.00
N ILE A 57 -14.65 4.71 -0.50
CA ILE A 57 -13.36 4.14 -0.92
C ILE A 57 -12.78 4.91 -2.12
N GLU A 58 -13.60 5.30 -3.10
CA GLU A 58 -13.16 6.13 -4.23
C GLU A 58 -12.60 7.48 -3.76
N GLU A 59 -13.28 8.14 -2.82
CA GLU A 59 -12.82 9.39 -2.24
C GLU A 59 -11.51 9.23 -1.45
N LEU A 60 -11.40 8.16 -0.64
CA LEU A 60 -10.19 7.86 0.14
C LEU A 60 -8.99 7.55 -0.76
N ASN A 61 -9.20 6.80 -1.84
CA ASN A 61 -8.18 6.52 -2.85
C ASN A 61 -7.73 7.81 -3.56
N ALA A 62 -8.67 8.69 -3.91
CA ALA A 62 -8.36 9.98 -4.52
C ALA A 62 -7.57 10.91 -3.58
N LYS A 63 -7.80 10.80 -2.26
CA LYS A 63 -7.07 11.54 -1.22
C LYS A 63 -5.70 10.95 -0.89
N GLY A 64 -5.37 9.75 -1.38
CA GLY A 64 -4.10 9.08 -1.09
C GLY A 64 -3.95 8.68 0.39
N VAL A 65 -5.03 8.25 1.03
CA VAL A 65 -5.01 7.84 2.45
C VAL A 65 -4.20 6.54 2.61
N THR A 66 -3.29 6.53 3.58
CA THR A 66 -2.49 5.35 3.93
C THR A 66 -3.20 4.49 4.97
N ILE A 67 -3.23 3.18 4.75
CA ILE A 67 -3.74 2.19 5.71
C ILE A 67 -2.53 1.53 6.39
N GLY A 68 -2.42 1.65 7.72
CA GLY A 68 -1.38 0.98 8.50
C GLY A 68 -0.16 1.83 8.89
N GLY A 69 -0.09 3.09 8.47
CA GLY A 69 1.02 4.02 8.76
C GLY A 69 1.82 4.39 7.52
#